data_AF-A0AA92C010-F1
#
_entry.id   AF-A0AA92C010-F1
#
_cell.length_a   1.000
_cell.length_b   1.000
_cell.length_c   1.000
_cell.angle_alpha   90.00
_cell.angle_beta   90.00
_cell.angle_gamma   90.00
#
_symmetry.space_group_name_H-M   'P 1'
#
loop_
_entity.id
_entity.type
_entity.pdbx_description
1 polymer ?
#
loop_
_entity_poly.entity_id
_entity_poly.type
_entity_poly.pdbx_seq_one_letter_code
_entity_poly.pdbx_strand_id
1 'polypeptide(L)'
;MAESGSNLIRSRVHRALSRPNLLMGADRELVLVTALAAVILIFVVLTWYAALFGAAVWLVTLAALRAMAKADPLMRRVYIRHISYKTFYRATSSPWRRY
;
A
#
# COMPACT_ATOMS: atom_id res chain seq x y z
N MET A 1 -32.38 -4.13 -36.42
CA MET A 1 -32.93 -2.91 -35.78
C MET A 1 -31.80 -2.32 -34.95
N ALA A 2 -31.12 -1.29 -35.47
CA ALA A 2 -29.93 -0.71 -34.86
C ALA A 2 -30.35 0.40 -33.88
N GLU A 3 -29.97 0.29 -32.61
CA GLU A 3 -30.28 1.33 -31.63
C GLU A 3 -29.45 2.58 -31.92
N SER A 4 -30.17 3.65 -32.27
CA SER A 4 -29.66 4.99 -32.50
C SER A 4 -29.65 5.73 -31.17
N GLY A 5 -28.48 6.21 -30.71
CA GLY A 5 -28.43 7.36 -29.79
C GLY A 5 -27.78 7.20 -28.41
N SER A 6 -26.79 6.35 -28.17
CA SER A 6 -25.93 6.56 -26.99
C SER A 6 -24.84 7.59 -27.31
N ASN A 7 -25.14 8.87 -27.08
CA ASN A 7 -24.14 9.95 -27.09
C ASN A 7 -23.21 9.79 -25.87
N LEU A 8 -22.33 8.80 -25.90
CA LEU A 8 -21.36 8.55 -24.84
C LEU A 8 -20.31 9.68 -24.83
N ILE A 9 -20.48 10.62 -23.90
CA ILE A 9 -19.51 11.68 -23.63
C ILE A 9 -18.23 11.02 -23.09
N ARG A 10 -17.16 11.03 -23.89
CA ARG A 10 -15.84 10.55 -23.48
C ARG A 10 -15.15 11.64 -22.66
N SER A 11 -15.13 11.48 -21.34
CA SER A 11 -14.31 12.33 -20.46
C SER A 11 -12.86 11.83 -20.47
N ARG A 12 -11.90 12.77 -20.60
CA ARG A 12 -10.46 12.44 -20.57
C ARG A 12 -10.07 12.18 -19.11
N VAL A 13 -9.99 10.90 -18.72
CA VAL A 13 -9.51 10.52 -17.40
C VAL A 13 -8.00 10.75 -17.33
N HIS A 14 -7.59 11.71 -16.50
CA HIS A 14 -6.19 12.06 -16.34
C HIS A 14 -5.48 10.99 -15.51
N ARG A 15 -4.43 10.40 -16.09
CA ARG A 15 -3.61 9.32 -15.49
C ARG A 15 -2.97 9.69 -14.16
N ALA A 16 -2.90 10.99 -13.83
CA ALA A 16 -2.40 11.48 -12.55
C ALA A 16 -3.30 11.10 -11.36
N LEU A 17 -4.61 10.94 -11.57
CA LEU A 17 -5.57 10.60 -10.52
C LEU A 17 -5.72 9.09 -10.27
N SER A 18 -5.24 8.25 -11.18
CA SER A 18 -5.35 6.78 -11.07
C SER A 18 -4.06 6.11 -10.58
N ARG A 19 -2.93 6.83 -10.55
CA ARG A 19 -1.66 6.27 -10.09
C ARG A 19 -1.60 6.33 -8.56
N PRO A 20 -1.26 5.21 -7.89
CA PRO A 20 -0.98 5.23 -6.47
C PRO A 20 0.20 6.17 -6.20
N ASN A 21 0.00 7.10 -5.26
CA ASN A 21 1.01 8.09 -4.87
C ASN A 21 2.08 7.42 -3.98
N LEU A 22 3.10 6.85 -4.62
CA LEU A 22 4.25 6.23 -3.97
C LEU A 22 5.25 7.32 -3.53
N LEU A 23 5.65 7.31 -2.26
CA LEU A 23 6.67 8.23 -1.73
C LEU A 23 8.00 7.50 -1.63
N MET A 24 9.05 8.06 -2.25
CA MET A 24 10.38 7.43 -2.35
C MET A 24 10.37 6.00 -2.93
N GLY A 25 9.40 5.70 -3.80
CA GLY A 25 9.26 4.37 -4.39
C GLY A 25 8.71 3.31 -3.45
N ALA A 26 8.08 3.70 -2.34
CA ALA A 26 7.36 2.84 -1.41
C ALA A 26 6.02 3.48 -0.96
N ASP A 27 5.19 2.71 -0.26
CA ASP A 27 3.95 3.22 0.34
C ASP A 27 4.25 4.34 1.35
N ARG A 28 3.73 5.54 1.11
CA ARG A 28 3.93 6.75 1.95
C ARG A 28 3.74 6.47 3.43
N GLU A 29 2.61 5.85 3.77
CA GLU A 29 2.20 5.66 5.16
C GLU A 29 3.14 4.70 5.90
N LEU A 30 3.61 3.64 5.23
CA LEU A 30 4.53 2.67 5.84
C LEU A 30 5.90 3.29 6.09
N VAL A 31 6.40 4.09 5.14
CA VAL A 31 7.66 4.84 5.30
C VAL A 31 7.56 5.83 6.45
N LEU A 32 6.45 6.58 6.55
CA LEU A 32 6.27 7.55 7.63
C LEU A 32 6.15 6.90 9.01
N VAL A 33 5.39 5.80 9.13
CA VAL A 33 5.22 5.07 10.39
C VAL A 33 6.54 4.43 10.84
N THR A 34 7.30 3.80 9.93
CA THR A 34 8.59 3.19 10.27
C THR A 34 9.65 4.23 10.63
N ALA A 35 9.68 5.38 9.94
CA ALA A 35 10.55 6.49 10.31
C ALA A 35 10.19 7.05 11.70
N LEU A 36 8.91 7.26 11.97
CA LEU A 36 8.46 7.72 13.29
C LEU A 36 8.83 6.73 14.40
N ALA A 37 8.60 5.43 14.18
CA ALA A 37 8.96 4.39 15.15
C ALA A 37 10.47 4.34 15.41
N ALA A 38 11.30 4.47 14.37
CA ALA A 38 12.75 4.52 14.52
C ALA A 38 13.20 5.75 15.33
N VAL A 39 12.64 6.93 15.04
CA VAL A 39 12.92 8.16 15.80
C VAL A 39 12.54 7.98 17.27
N ILE A 40 11.34 7.46 17.56
CA ILE A 40 10.90 7.19 18.94
C ILE A 40 11.87 6.24 19.64
N LEU A 41 12.29 5.16 18.98
CA LEU A 41 13.23 4.20 19.57
C LEU A 41 14.57 4.86 19.95
N ILE A 42 15.10 5.74 19.09
CA ILE A 42 16.34 6.47 19.37
C ILE A 42 16.15 7.42 20.56
N PHE A 43 15.04 8.15 20.60
CA PHE A 43 14.74 9.11 21.67
C PHE A 43 14.38 8.46 23.00
N VAL A 44 13.81 7.25 23.02
CA VAL A 44 13.49 6.55 24.28
C VAL A 44 14.76 6.04 24.97
N VAL A 45 15.73 5.57 24.21
CA VAL A 45 16.94 4.96 24.78
C VAL A 45 18.05 5.99 25.04
N LEU A 46 18.13 7.08 24.25
CA LEU A 46 19.18 8.13 24.34
C LEU A 46 20.63 7.62 24.39
N THR A 47 20.92 6.43 23.83
CA THR A 47 22.30 5.91 23.73
C THR A 47 22.80 5.94 22.30
N TRP A 48 24.11 6.08 22.12
CA TRP A 48 24.73 6.07 20.79
C TRP A 48 24.51 4.72 20.07
N TYR A 49 24.53 3.61 20.82
CA TYR A 49 24.21 2.28 20.30
C TYR A 49 22.78 2.20 19.76
N ALA A 50 21.81 2.80 20.45
CA ALA A 50 20.44 2.85 19.99
C ALA A 50 20.27 3.73 18.74
N ALA A 51 21.03 4.81 18.62
CA ALA A 51 21.05 5.63 17.40
C ALA A 51 21.55 4.82 16.19
N LEU A 52 22.67 4.08 16.35
CA LEU A 52 23.20 3.23 15.28
C LEU A 52 22.24 2.10 14.93
N PHE A 53 21.67 1.42 15.94
CA PHE A 53 20.73 0.34 15.75
C PHE A 53 19.43 0.81 15.11
N GLY A 54 18.87 1.93 15.58
CA GLY A 54 17.67 2.54 15.02
C GLY A 54 17.85 2.96 13.56
N ALA A 55 18.99 3.57 13.23
CA ALA A 55 19.32 3.91 11.84
C ALA A 55 19.46 2.67 10.95
N ALA A 56 20.15 1.62 11.44
CA ALA A 56 20.31 0.37 10.69
C ALA A 56 18.95 -0.31 10.43
N VAL A 57 18.11 -0.45 11.46
CA VAL A 57 16.77 -1.01 11.35
C VAL A 57 15.91 -0.19 10.39
N TRP A 58 15.99 1.14 10.45
CA TRP A 58 15.25 2.02 9.57
C TRP A 58 15.68 1.87 8.11
N LEU A 59 16.98 1.81 7.82
CA LEU A 59 17.47 1.60 6.46
C LEU A 59 17.07 0.22 5.90
N VAL A 60 17.12 -0.84 6.71
CA VAL A 60 16.69 -2.18 6.31
C VAL A 60 15.18 -2.20 6.02
N THR A 61 14.36 -1.59 6.88
CA THR A 61 12.92 -1.50 6.65
C THR A 61 12.58 -0.66 5.42
N LEU A 62 13.27 0.46 5.18
CA LEU A 62 13.14 1.23 3.94
C LEU A 62 13.51 0.42 2.70
N ALA A 63 14.62 -0.32 2.73
CA ALA A 63 15.05 -1.17 1.62
C ALA A 63 14.03 -2.27 1.31
N ALA A 64 13.47 -2.91 2.35
CA ALA A 64 12.42 -3.91 2.22
C ALA A 64 11.13 -3.30 1.63
N LEU A 65 10.68 -2.14 2.14
CA LEU A 65 9.50 -1.43 1.62
C LEU A 65 9.68 -1.00 0.16
N ARG A 66 10.88 -0.56 -0.21
CA ARG A 66 11.22 -0.21 -1.59
C ARG A 66 11.23 -1.43 -2.52
N ALA A 67 11.75 -2.56 -2.06
CA ALA A 67 11.72 -3.81 -2.81
C ALA A 67 10.27 -4.31 -3.02
N MET A 68 9.44 -4.22 -1.98
CA MET A 68 8.02 -4.59 -2.01
C MET A 68 7.24 -3.74 -3.02
N ALA A 69 7.41 -2.42 -2.99
CA ALA A 69 6.74 -1.53 -3.92
C ALA A 69 7.25 -1.63 -5.36
N LYS A 70 8.49 -2.10 -5.57
CA LYS A 70 9.01 -2.46 -6.90
C LYS A 70 8.35 -3.73 -7.45
N ALA A 71 7.99 -4.68 -6.59
CA ALA A 71 7.31 -5.92 -6.98
C ALA A 71 5.82 -5.69 -7.27
N ASP A 72 5.10 -5.07 -6.34
CA ASP A 72 3.68 -4.73 -6.54
C ASP A 72 3.27 -3.55 -5.64
N PRO A 73 2.94 -2.37 -6.21
CA PRO A 73 2.54 -1.20 -5.44
C PRO A 73 1.17 -1.34 -4.75
N LEU A 74 0.38 -2.37 -5.08
CA LEU A 74 -0.92 -2.65 -4.45
C LEU A 74 -0.85 -3.80 -3.43
N MET A 75 0.33 -4.38 -3.21
CA MET A 75 0.53 -5.55 -2.36
C MET A 75 0.02 -5.34 -0.94
N ARG A 76 0.14 -4.12 -0.39
CA ARG A 76 -0.44 -3.74 0.91
C ARG A 76 -1.94 -3.96 0.96
N ARG A 77 -2.69 -3.51 -0.05
CA ARG A 77 -4.16 -3.63 -0.06
C ARG A 77 -4.58 -5.09 -0.16
N VAL A 78 -3.88 -5.87 -0.98
CA VAL A 78 -4.10 -7.32 -1.10
C VAL A 78 -3.78 -8.04 0.20
N TYR A 79 -2.70 -7.67 0.88
CA TYR A 79 -2.30 -8.26 2.16
C TYR A 79 -3.29 -7.96 3.29
N ILE A 80 -3.71 -6.70 3.45
CA ILE A 80 -4.74 -6.32 4.44
C ILE A 80 -6.05 -7.06 4.15
N ARG A 81 -6.42 -7.14 2.87
CA ARG A 81 -7.59 -7.88 2.42
C ARG A 81 -7.46 -9.38 2.74
N HIS A 82 -6.30 -9.97 2.49
CA HIS A 82 -6.01 -11.36 2.79
C HIS A 82 -6.16 -11.66 4.28
N ILE A 83 -5.59 -10.83 5.16
CA ILE A 83 -5.73 -10.98 6.62
C ILE A 83 -7.19 -10.83 7.04
N SER A 84 -7.87 -9.78 6.57
CA SER A 84 -9.26 -9.49 6.97
C SER A 84 -10.23 -10.60 6.55
N TYR A 85 -10.04 -11.18 5.36
CA TYR A 85 -10.85 -12.31 4.88
C TYR A 85 -10.32 -13.68 5.31
N LYS A 86 -9.17 -13.77 6.00
CA LYS A 86 -8.60 -15.04 6.46
C LYS A 86 -9.50 -15.73 7.49
N THR A 87 -10.09 -14.96 8.40
CA THR A 87 -10.96 -15.48 9.46
C THR A 87 -12.26 -16.07 8.89
N PHE A 88 -12.73 -15.56 7.75
CA PHE A 88 -13.94 -16.06 7.15
C PHE A 88 -13.96 -15.83 5.64
N TYR A 89 -13.48 -16.83 4.90
CA TYR A 89 -13.66 -16.90 3.45
C TYR A 89 -14.97 -17.66 3.17
N ARG A 90 -16.10 -16.94 3.10
CA ARG A 90 -17.33 -17.55 2.56
C ARG A 90 -17.05 -17.94 1.12
N ALA A 91 -17.25 -19.22 0.79
CA ALA A 91 -17.24 -19.73 -0.58
C ALA A 91 -18.48 -19.25 -1.38
N THR A 92 -18.84 -17.97 -1.26
CA THR A 92 -19.88 -17.37 -2.09
C THR A 92 -19.22 -16.84 -3.34
N SER A 93 -19.35 -17.61 -4.42
CA SER A 93 -18.89 -17.24 -5.74
C SER A 93 -19.66 -16.04 -6.28
N SER A 94 -18.98 -14.88 -6.34
CA SER A 94 -19.35 -13.67 -7.09
C SER A 94 -20.65 -12.92 -6.68
N PRO A 95 -20.70 -11.59 -6.89
CA PRO A 95 -21.92 -10.79 -6.67
C PRO A 95 -23.08 -11.10 -7.63
N TRP A 96 -22.87 -11.95 -8.64
CA TRP A 96 -23.81 -12.20 -9.73
C TRP A 96 -24.58 -13.53 -9.61
N ARG A 97 -24.40 -14.27 -8.52
CA ARG A 97 -25.10 -15.55 -8.33
C ARG A 97 -26.54 -15.30 -7.85
N ARG A 98 -27.49 -15.33 -8.79
CA ARG A 98 -28.94 -15.27 -8.52
C ARG A 98 -29.52 -16.64 -8.21
N TYR A 99 -29.13 -17.29 -7.10
CA TYR A 99 -29.89 -18.42 -6.50
C TYR A 99 -29.56 -18.51 -5.02
#